data_AF-A0A917YAR8-F1
#
_entry.id   AF-A0A917YAR8-F1
#
_cell.length_a   1.000
_cell.length_b   1.000
_cell.length_c   1.000
_cell.angle_alpha   90.00
_cell.angle_beta   90.00
_cell.angle_gamma   90.00
#
_symmetry.space_group_name_H-M   'P 1'
#
loop_
_entity.id
_entity.type
_entity.pdbx_description
1 polymer ?
#
loop_
_entity_poly.entity_id
_entity_poly.type
_entity_poly.pdbx_seq_one_letter_code
_entity_poly.pdbx_strand_id
1 'polypeptide(L)'
;MKTTIEYDGHVFSTRDVLDESDPEFIVPVGLVAACSCGWLGASAAPGMEGKGGYQGGEAHVITDEEGEAERAATAEWRDEHIIFIEDSAIPAALAKHIRDVGEQLDALIQADKPMAALAAIRLSEGNFARQARDAALRASYLDHSWSQIGEALGISKQAAWERYGKVRPEAGR
;
A
#
# COMPACT_ATOMS: atom_id res chain seq x y z
N MET A 1 21.12 -1.61 -18.45
CA MET A 1 20.54 -0.70 -17.44
C MET A 1 19.09 -1.11 -17.31
N LYS A 2 18.68 -1.85 -16.26
CA LYS A 2 17.30 -2.31 -16.13
C LYS A 2 16.41 -1.10 -15.86
N THR A 3 15.55 -0.76 -16.80
CA THR A 3 14.58 0.32 -16.63
C THR A 3 13.61 -0.12 -15.54
N THR A 4 13.65 0.51 -14.37
CA THR A 4 12.66 0.29 -13.32
C THR A 4 11.36 0.95 -13.76
N ILE A 5 10.35 0.13 -14.08
CA ILE A 5 9.01 0.61 -14.44
C ILE A 5 8.17 0.56 -13.17
N GLU A 6 7.59 1.70 -12.79
CA GLU A 6 6.78 1.87 -11.58
C GLU A 6 5.46 2.56 -11.90
N TYR A 7 4.37 2.11 -11.27
CA TYR A 7 3.05 2.72 -11.33
C TYR A 7 2.39 2.69 -9.95
N ASP A 8 2.11 3.84 -9.34
CA ASP A 8 1.41 3.95 -8.05
C ASP A 8 1.94 3.02 -6.93
N GLY A 9 3.27 2.91 -6.80
CA GLY A 9 3.94 2.01 -5.84
C GLY A 9 4.03 0.53 -6.27
N HIS A 10 3.46 0.18 -7.42
CA HIS A 10 3.65 -1.10 -8.09
C HIS A 10 4.89 -1.05 -8.96
N VAL A 11 5.89 -1.86 -8.61
CA VAL A 11 7.16 -1.95 -9.34
C VAL A 11 7.15 -3.22 -10.18
N PHE A 12 7.36 -3.07 -11.48
CA PHE A 12 7.51 -4.19 -12.41
C PHE A 12 8.82 -4.93 -12.19
N SER A 13 8.76 -6.24 -12.31
CA SER A 13 9.90 -7.14 -12.36
C SER A 13 9.57 -8.33 -13.26
N THR A 14 10.60 -9.01 -13.73
CA THR A 14 10.46 -10.32 -14.39
C THR A 14 10.94 -11.42 -13.46
N ARG A 15 10.37 -12.61 -13.63
CA ARG A 15 10.94 -13.85 -13.08
C ARG A 15 11.32 -14.79 -14.22
N ASP A 16 12.48 -15.39 -14.10
CA ASP A 16 12.97 -16.37 -15.06
C ASP A 16 12.16 -17.66 -14.93
N VAL A 17 11.71 -18.18 -16.07
CA VAL A 17 11.19 -19.54 -16.20
C VAL A 17 12.34 -20.39 -16.71
N LEU A 18 12.71 -21.37 -15.91
CA LEU A 18 13.85 -22.24 -16.18
C LEU A 18 13.37 -23.55 -16.81
N ASP A 19 14.12 -24.05 -17.78
CA ASP A 19 14.03 -25.44 -18.17
C ASP A 19 14.85 -26.29 -17.21
N GLU A 20 14.18 -27.17 -16.47
CA GLU A 20 14.79 -28.09 -15.51
C GLU A 20 14.79 -29.54 -16.03
N SER A 21 14.44 -29.76 -17.31
CA SER A 21 14.36 -31.10 -17.90
C SER A 21 15.72 -31.80 -17.92
N ASP A 22 16.81 -31.03 -17.94
CA ASP A 22 18.18 -31.50 -17.73
C ASP A 22 18.79 -30.83 -16.47
N PRO A 23 19.01 -31.58 -15.37
CA PRO A 23 19.56 -31.02 -14.14
C PRO A 23 21.02 -30.56 -14.26
N GLU A 24 21.74 -30.94 -15.33
CA GLU A 24 23.09 -30.44 -15.63
C GLU A 24 23.06 -29.11 -16.41
N PHE A 25 21.91 -28.75 -17.00
CA PHE A 25 21.76 -27.58 -17.88
C PHE A 25 20.47 -26.81 -17.60
N ILE A 26 20.41 -26.15 -16.44
CA ILE A 26 19.31 -25.26 -16.09
C ILE A 26 19.50 -23.93 -16.81
N VAL A 27 18.66 -23.66 -17.81
CA VAL A 27 18.69 -22.43 -18.62
C VAL A 27 17.36 -21.69 -18.57
N PRO A 28 17.36 -20.34 -18.56
CA PRO A 28 16.13 -19.57 -18.70
C PRO A 28 15.57 -19.72 -20.10
N VAL A 29 14.31 -20.14 -20.20
CA VAL A 29 13.59 -20.34 -21.46
C VAL A 29 12.48 -19.31 -21.68
N GLY A 30 12.11 -18.57 -20.63
CA GLY A 30 11.09 -17.54 -20.72
C GLY A 30 11.10 -16.60 -19.53
N LEU A 31 10.30 -15.55 -19.62
CA LEU A 31 10.06 -14.58 -18.55
C LEU A 31 8.57 -14.51 -18.23
N VAL A 32 8.24 -14.36 -16.96
CA VAL A 32 6.89 -14.01 -16.52
C VAL A 32 6.87 -12.63 -15.89
N ALA A 33 5.78 -11.91 -16.14
CA ALA A 33 5.52 -10.63 -15.51
C ALA A 33 5.30 -10.79 -13.99
N ALA A 34 5.89 -9.91 -13.20
CA ALA A 34 5.74 -9.90 -11.75
C ALA A 34 5.68 -8.46 -11.21
N CYS A 35 4.95 -8.27 -10.11
CA CYS A 35 4.80 -6.99 -9.46
C CYS A 35 5.26 -7.05 -7.98
N SER A 36 5.79 -5.93 -7.46
CA SER A 36 6.11 -5.77 -6.02
C SER A 36 4.95 -6.09 -5.06
N CYS A 37 3.70 -5.99 -5.50
CA CYS A 37 2.52 -6.31 -4.70
C CYS A 37 2.22 -7.83 -4.64
N GLY A 38 3.03 -8.67 -5.27
CA GLY A 38 2.86 -10.12 -5.31
C GLY A 38 2.01 -10.64 -6.48
N TRP A 39 1.51 -9.75 -7.36
CA TRP A 39 0.88 -10.17 -8.59
C TRP A 39 1.89 -10.83 -9.52
N LEU A 40 1.45 -11.88 -10.20
CA LEU A 40 2.19 -12.60 -11.22
C LEU A 40 1.26 -12.74 -12.43
N GLY A 41 1.83 -12.63 -13.63
CA GLY A 41 1.13 -12.85 -14.89
C GLY A 41 0.33 -14.15 -14.93
N ALA A 42 -0.70 -14.20 -15.76
CA ALA A 42 -1.67 -15.31 -15.86
C ALA A 42 -1.01 -16.69 -16.13
N SER A 43 0.26 -16.68 -16.49
CA SER A 43 1.12 -17.83 -16.80
C SER A 43 1.86 -18.44 -15.60
N ALA A 44 1.71 -17.94 -14.37
CA ALA A 44 2.60 -18.28 -13.26
C ALA A 44 1.95 -18.90 -12.00
N ALA A 45 0.70 -19.38 -12.07
CA ALA A 45 0.07 -20.05 -10.92
C ALA A 45 0.53 -21.53 -10.79
N PRO A 46 1.15 -21.97 -9.67
CA PRO A 46 1.57 -23.35 -9.49
C PRO A 46 0.45 -24.24 -8.93
N GLY A 47 0.32 -25.43 -9.54
CA GLY A 47 -0.41 -26.59 -9.01
C GLY A 47 -1.36 -27.21 -10.03
N MET A 48 -0.97 -28.35 -10.63
CA MET A 48 -1.76 -29.51 -11.16
C MET A 48 -1.04 -30.14 -12.39
N GLU A 49 -0.37 -31.31 -12.41
CA GLU A 49 -0.17 -32.37 -11.41
C GLU A 49 0.91 -33.39 -11.90
N GLY A 50 1.90 -33.73 -11.07
CA GLY A 50 2.36 -35.13 -10.95
C GLY A 50 3.64 -35.65 -11.62
N LYS A 51 4.33 -34.96 -12.54
CA LYS A 51 5.57 -35.49 -13.16
C LYS A 51 6.49 -34.34 -13.56
N GLY A 52 7.75 -34.36 -13.12
CA GLY A 52 8.75 -33.31 -13.39
C GLY A 52 8.67 -32.78 -14.82
N GLY A 53 8.47 -31.47 -14.94
CA GLY A 53 8.21 -30.76 -16.20
C GLY A 53 7.25 -29.60 -15.96
N TYR A 54 7.67 -28.40 -16.36
CA TYR A 54 6.82 -27.22 -16.43
C TYR A 54 5.58 -27.49 -17.30
N GLN A 55 4.39 -27.35 -16.72
CA GLN A 55 3.11 -27.23 -17.42
C GLN A 55 2.29 -26.11 -16.73
N GLY A 56 2.59 -24.86 -17.09
CA GLY A 56 1.83 -23.67 -16.71
C GLY A 56 1.69 -22.76 -17.94
N GLY A 57 0.73 -21.84 -17.94
CA GLY A 57 0.42 -20.95 -19.08
C GLY A 57 1.65 -20.22 -19.64
N GLU A 58 1.54 -19.73 -20.87
CA GLU A 58 2.66 -19.27 -21.72
C GLU A 58 3.56 -18.21 -21.04
N ALA A 59 4.77 -18.60 -20.61
CA ALA A 59 5.84 -17.65 -20.36
C ALA A 59 6.26 -16.95 -21.66
N HIS A 60 6.72 -15.70 -21.57
CA HIS A 60 7.25 -14.99 -22.73
C HIS A 60 8.61 -15.59 -23.10
N VAL A 61 8.63 -16.39 -24.17
CA VAL A 61 9.81 -17.16 -24.59
C VAL A 61 10.99 -16.24 -24.86
N ILE A 62 12.16 -16.60 -24.34
CA ILE A 62 13.40 -15.90 -24.68
C ILE A 62 13.80 -16.33 -26.09
N THR A 63 13.78 -15.37 -27.02
CA THR A 63 14.22 -15.54 -28.41
C THR A 63 15.62 -14.93 -28.59
N ASP A 64 16.16 -15.05 -29.81
CA ASP A 64 17.40 -14.37 -30.20
C ASP A 64 17.23 -12.83 -30.28
N GLU A 65 15.99 -12.32 -30.22
CA GLU A 65 15.71 -10.88 -30.22
C GLU A 65 15.87 -10.31 -28.80
N GLU A 66 16.89 -9.46 -28.63
CA GLU A 66 17.21 -8.87 -27.33
C GLU A 66 16.02 -8.09 -26.74
N GLY A 67 15.60 -8.54 -25.55
CA GLY A 67 14.56 -7.89 -24.75
C GLY A 67 13.13 -8.09 -25.25
N GLU A 68 12.87 -8.96 -26.24
CA GLU A 68 11.50 -9.27 -26.70
C GLU A 68 10.64 -9.80 -25.55
N ALA A 69 11.13 -10.81 -24.83
CA ALA A 69 10.46 -11.40 -23.67
C ALA A 69 10.21 -10.38 -22.54
N GLU A 70 11.16 -9.47 -22.29
CA GLU A 70 11.00 -8.42 -21.28
C GLU A 70 9.92 -7.39 -21.69
N ARG A 71 9.87 -7.03 -22.98
CA ARG A 71 8.84 -6.13 -23.52
C ARG A 71 7.45 -6.76 -23.44
N ALA A 72 7.33 -8.04 -23.77
CA ALA A 72 6.08 -8.78 -23.71
C ALA A 72 5.58 -8.95 -22.26
N ALA A 73 6.47 -9.30 -21.32
CA ALA A 73 6.16 -9.33 -19.89
C ALA A 73 5.77 -7.94 -19.33
N THR A 74 6.41 -6.87 -19.83
CA THR A 74 6.04 -5.49 -19.47
C THR A 74 4.64 -5.14 -19.97
N ALA A 75 4.30 -5.53 -21.20
CA ALA A 75 2.98 -5.30 -21.78
C ALA A 75 1.90 -6.05 -21.00
N GLU A 76 2.11 -7.34 -20.69
CA GLU A 76 1.20 -8.12 -19.84
C GLU A 76 0.98 -7.46 -18.47
N TRP A 77 2.04 -7.02 -17.80
CA TRP A 77 1.91 -6.29 -16.53
C TRP A 77 1.09 -5.01 -16.67
N ARG A 78 1.23 -4.26 -17.77
CA ARG A 78 0.42 -3.06 -17.99
C ARG A 78 -1.05 -3.41 -18.25
N ASP A 79 -1.27 -4.32 -19.19
CA ASP A 79 -2.60 -4.58 -19.75
C ASP A 79 -3.45 -5.47 -18.83
N GLU A 80 -2.84 -6.33 -18.01
CA GLU A 80 -3.56 -7.27 -17.15
C GLU A 80 -3.46 -6.98 -15.66
N HIS A 81 -2.46 -6.20 -15.21
CA HIS A 81 -2.34 -5.85 -13.78
C HIS A 81 -2.64 -4.38 -13.54
N ILE A 82 -1.98 -3.49 -14.28
CA ILE A 82 -2.15 -2.05 -14.07
C ILE A 82 -3.53 -1.56 -14.52
N ILE A 83 -4.11 -2.10 -15.60
CA ILE A 83 -5.47 -1.71 -16.04
C ILE A 83 -6.53 -1.89 -14.94
N PHE A 84 -6.50 -2.99 -14.17
CA PHE A 84 -7.47 -3.18 -13.08
C PHE A 84 -7.21 -2.25 -11.89
N ILE A 85 -5.94 -1.89 -11.68
CA ILE A 85 -5.58 -0.89 -10.68
C ILE A 85 -6.04 0.48 -11.15
N GLU A 86 -5.84 0.86 -12.41
CA GLU A 86 -6.27 2.14 -12.98
C GLU A 86 -7.76 2.41 -12.77
N ASP A 87 -8.61 1.41 -12.99
CA ASP A 87 -10.06 1.54 -12.81
C ASP A 87 -10.50 1.70 -11.34
N SER A 88 -9.67 1.25 -10.39
CA SER A 88 -9.93 1.35 -8.94
C SER A 88 -9.00 2.36 -8.23
N ALA A 89 -8.03 2.92 -8.94
CA ALA A 89 -6.99 3.76 -8.39
C ALA A 89 -7.56 5.13 -8.09
N ILE A 90 -7.31 5.59 -6.87
CA ILE A 90 -7.55 6.98 -6.54
C ILE A 90 -6.56 7.80 -7.37
N PRO A 91 -7.03 8.80 -8.15
CA PRO A 91 -6.12 9.63 -8.94
C PRO A 91 -4.98 10.18 -8.07
N ALA A 92 -3.74 10.08 -8.54
CA ALA A 92 -2.55 10.42 -7.74
C ALA A 92 -2.62 11.82 -7.11
N ALA A 93 -3.23 12.78 -7.80
CA ALA A 93 -3.49 14.12 -7.28
C ALA A 93 -4.42 14.12 -6.05
N LEU A 94 -5.50 13.31 -6.07
CA LEU A 94 -6.40 13.15 -4.94
C LEU A 94 -5.73 12.41 -3.77
N ALA A 95 -4.99 11.34 -4.05
CA ALA A 95 -4.19 10.63 -3.04
C ALA A 95 -3.15 11.55 -2.39
N LYS A 96 -2.50 12.42 -3.18
CA LYS A 96 -1.62 13.47 -2.67
C LYS A 96 -2.36 14.46 -1.77
N HIS A 97 -3.52 14.98 -2.19
CA HIS A 97 -4.29 15.90 -1.35
C HIS A 97 -4.69 15.29 0.00
N ILE A 98 -5.09 14.00 0.04
CA ILE A 98 -5.42 13.32 1.30
C ILE A 98 -4.19 13.24 2.22
N ARG A 99 -3.01 12.93 1.66
CA ARG A 99 -1.74 12.93 2.42
C ARG A 99 -1.39 14.33 2.93
N ASP A 100 -1.48 15.35 2.08
CA ASP A 100 -1.20 16.74 2.45
C ASP A 100 -2.10 17.21 3.60
N VAL A 101 -3.38 16.81 3.64
CA VAL A 101 -4.28 17.09 4.78
C VAL A 101 -3.80 16.39 6.05
N GLY A 102 -3.42 15.11 5.95
CA GLY A 102 -2.85 14.37 7.08
C GLY A 102 -1.60 15.03 7.68
N GLU A 103 -0.71 15.54 6.82
CA GLU A 103 0.50 16.27 7.21
C GLU A 103 0.18 17.62 7.87
N GLN A 104 -0.81 18.35 7.36
CA GLN A 104 -1.26 19.60 7.98
C GLN A 104 -1.88 19.37 9.37
N LEU A 105 -2.62 18.28 9.56
CA LEU A 105 -3.13 17.89 10.87
C LEU A 105 -1.98 17.57 11.85
N ASP A 106 -0.97 16.81 11.40
CA ASP A 106 0.22 16.53 12.20
C ASP A 106 0.96 17.83 12.56
N ALA A 107 1.11 18.76 11.62
CA ALA A 107 1.74 20.06 11.87
C ALA A 107 0.99 20.89 12.92
N LEU A 108 -0.35 20.87 12.92
CA LEU A 108 -1.16 21.52 13.95
C LEU A 108 -0.94 20.88 15.34
N ILE A 109 -0.87 19.56 15.41
CA ILE A 109 -0.63 18.82 16.67
C ILE A 109 0.76 19.18 17.21
N GLN A 110 1.79 19.17 16.37
CA GLN A 110 3.17 19.52 16.76
C GLN A 110 3.34 20.98 17.15
N ALA A 111 2.53 21.87 16.57
CA ALA A 111 2.50 23.29 16.92
C ALA A 111 1.65 23.60 18.17
N ASP A 112 1.29 22.59 18.98
CA ASP A 112 0.44 22.73 20.17
C ASP A 112 -0.93 23.35 19.90
N LYS A 113 -1.49 23.05 18.73
CA LYS A 113 -2.86 23.41 18.34
C LYS A 113 -3.76 22.17 18.18
N PRO A 114 -3.79 21.22 19.13
CA PRO A 114 -4.54 19.98 18.97
C PRO A 114 -6.05 20.20 18.84
N MET A 115 -6.61 21.23 19.47
CA MET A 115 -8.04 21.55 19.36
C MET A 115 -8.43 21.95 17.93
N ALA A 116 -7.56 22.67 17.22
CA ALA A 116 -7.77 23.01 15.82
C ALA A 116 -7.71 21.76 14.92
N ALA A 117 -6.78 20.84 15.20
CA ALA A 117 -6.70 19.56 14.50
C ALA A 117 -7.96 18.71 14.72
N LEU A 118 -8.46 18.61 15.96
CA LEU A 118 -9.70 17.88 16.28
C LEU A 118 -10.92 18.47 15.55
N ALA A 119 -11.03 19.81 15.49
CA ALA A 119 -12.09 20.48 14.76
C ALA A 119 -12.00 20.23 13.24
N ALA A 120 -10.79 20.22 12.67
CA ALA A 120 -10.58 19.88 11.26
C ALA A 120 -10.94 18.40 10.96
N ILE A 121 -10.58 17.48 11.85
CA ILE A 121 -10.93 16.04 11.73
C ILE A 121 -12.45 15.82 11.80
N ARG A 122 -13.16 16.64 12.60
CA ARG A 122 -14.63 16.62 12.60
C ARG A 122 -15.20 16.98 11.22
N LEU A 123 -14.59 17.94 10.50
CA LEU A 123 -15.03 18.30 9.14
C LEU A 123 -14.85 17.15 8.14
N SER A 124 -13.90 16.26 8.38
CA SER A 124 -13.72 15.03 7.61
C SER A 124 -14.51 13.84 8.19
N GLU A 125 -15.52 14.08 9.03
CA GLU A 125 -16.36 13.07 9.68
C GLU A 125 -15.57 12.01 10.48
N GLY A 126 -14.40 12.38 11.02
CA GLY A 126 -13.55 11.48 11.80
C GLY A 126 -12.64 10.59 10.95
N ASN A 127 -12.57 10.80 9.63
CA ASN A 127 -11.42 10.32 8.84
C ASN A 127 -10.14 10.90 9.46
N PHE A 128 -9.02 10.16 9.47
CA PHE A 128 -7.78 10.45 10.24
C PHE A 128 -7.78 9.99 11.71
N ALA A 129 -8.17 8.74 11.97
CA ALA A 129 -8.24 8.16 13.32
C ALA A 129 -6.93 8.22 14.14
N ARG A 130 -5.76 8.08 13.48
CA ARG A 130 -4.45 8.21 14.14
C ARG A 130 -4.26 9.63 14.67
N GLN A 131 -4.39 10.62 13.78
CA GLN A 131 -4.27 12.04 14.15
C GLN A 131 -5.32 12.45 15.18
N ALA A 132 -6.53 11.90 15.13
CA ALA A 132 -7.57 12.16 16.12
C ALA A 132 -7.15 11.72 17.53
N ARG A 133 -6.52 10.54 17.63
CA ARG A 133 -5.96 10.04 18.89
C ARG A 133 -4.80 10.90 19.36
N ASP A 134 -3.84 11.19 18.49
CA ASP A 134 -2.65 11.96 18.83
C ASP A 134 -3.04 13.38 19.28
N ALA A 135 -3.96 14.03 18.58
CA ALA A 135 -4.51 15.33 18.95
C ALA A 135 -5.28 15.27 20.29
N ALA A 136 -6.12 14.25 20.52
CA ALA A 136 -6.86 14.12 21.77
C ALA A 136 -5.93 13.92 22.98
N LEU A 137 -4.89 13.10 22.83
CA LEU A 137 -3.87 12.91 23.86
C LEU A 137 -3.06 14.19 24.10
N ARG A 138 -2.64 14.88 23.04
CA ARG A 138 -1.92 16.16 23.17
C ARG A 138 -2.79 17.24 23.82
N ALA A 139 -4.07 17.32 23.47
CA ALA A 139 -5.03 18.23 24.09
C ALA A 139 -5.18 17.94 25.59
N SER A 140 -5.32 16.68 25.97
CA SER A 140 -5.39 16.29 27.39
C SER A 140 -4.10 16.61 28.14
N TYR A 141 -2.93 16.48 27.51
CA TYR A 141 -1.64 16.87 28.08
C TYR A 141 -1.52 18.39 28.29
N LEU A 142 -2.16 19.18 27.42
CA LEU A 142 -2.28 20.64 27.54
C LEU A 142 -3.49 21.08 28.39
N ASP A 143 -3.93 20.21 29.31
CA ASP A 143 -5.02 20.45 30.28
C ASP A 143 -6.40 20.76 29.66
N HIS A 144 -6.63 20.45 28.38
CA HIS A 144 -7.99 20.48 27.84
C HIS A 144 -8.83 19.34 28.43
N SER A 145 -10.03 19.69 28.89
CA SER A 145 -10.95 18.71 29.45
C SER A 145 -11.52 17.79 28.36
N TRP A 146 -11.87 16.56 28.74
CA TRP A 146 -12.56 15.61 27.86
C TRP A 146 -13.90 16.11 27.32
N SER A 147 -14.51 17.09 27.99
CA SER A 147 -15.71 17.75 27.47
C SER A 147 -15.38 18.63 26.26
N GLN A 148 -14.31 19.43 26.35
CA GLN A 148 -13.85 20.28 25.24
C GLN A 148 -13.35 19.44 24.07
N ILE A 149 -12.60 18.36 24.35
CA ILE A 149 -12.13 17.41 23.33
C ILE A 149 -13.32 16.77 22.59
N GLY A 150 -14.35 16.33 23.33
CA GLY A 150 -15.58 15.81 22.74
C GLY A 150 -16.31 16.84 21.87
N GLU A 151 -16.46 18.07 22.36
CA GLU A 151 -17.08 19.17 21.61
C GLU A 151 -16.36 19.47 20.30
N ALA A 152 -15.03 19.53 20.30
CA ALA A 152 -14.21 19.76 19.11
C ALA A 152 -14.39 18.64 18.06
N LEU A 153 -14.50 17.39 18.51
CA LEU A 153 -14.79 16.23 17.67
C LEU A 153 -16.28 16.08 17.29
N GLY A 154 -17.17 16.84 17.91
CA GLY A 154 -18.62 16.70 17.72
C GLY A 154 -19.22 15.45 18.36
N ILE A 155 -18.60 14.92 19.41
CA ILE A 155 -19.04 13.73 20.15
C ILE A 155 -19.22 14.03 21.65
N SER A 156 -19.86 13.12 22.38
CA SER A 156 -20.03 13.29 23.82
C SER A 156 -18.68 13.14 24.56
N LYS A 157 -18.57 13.78 25.75
CA LYS A 157 -17.44 13.60 26.67
C LYS A 157 -17.14 12.12 26.92
N GLN A 158 -18.17 11.31 27.17
CA GLN A 158 -18.02 9.88 27.44
C GLN A 158 -17.44 9.16 26.22
N ALA A 159 -17.95 9.43 25.02
CA ALA A 159 -17.43 8.84 23.79
C ALA A 159 -15.97 9.24 23.53
N ALA A 160 -15.60 10.50 23.80
CA ALA A 160 -14.22 10.96 23.67
C ALA A 160 -13.28 10.23 24.64
N TRP A 161 -13.68 10.13 25.92
CA TRP A 161 -12.92 9.41 26.95
C TRP A 161 -12.78 7.92 26.63
N GLU A 162 -13.86 7.27 26.21
CA GLU A 162 -13.85 5.84 25.88
C GLU A 162 -12.96 5.52 24.68
N ARG A 163 -12.98 6.39 23.65
CA ARG A 163 -12.21 6.20 22.41
C ARG A 163 -10.73 6.55 22.55
N TYR A 164 -10.41 7.64 23.26
CA TYR A 164 -9.06 8.23 23.25
C TYR A 164 -8.44 8.39 24.64
N GLY A 165 -9.24 8.40 25.71
CA GLY A 165 -8.77 8.57 27.09
C GLY A 165 -8.10 7.33 27.69
N LYS A 166 -8.06 6.21 26.95
CA LYS A 166 -7.49 4.93 27.41
C LYS A 166 -6.16 4.62 26.71
N VAL A 167 -5.00 5.01 27.24
CA VAL A 167 -3.69 4.30 27.10
C VAL A 167 -2.77 4.74 28.27
N ARG A 168 -2.20 3.90 29.16
CA ARG A 168 -1.31 2.72 28.98
C ARG A 168 -1.44 1.71 30.16
N PRO A 169 -1.34 0.38 29.96
CA PRO A 169 -0.85 -0.52 31.01
C PRO A 169 0.58 -0.13 31.39
N GLU A 170 0.84 -0.10 32.69
CA GLU A 170 2.07 0.35 33.32
C GLU A 170 3.30 -0.32 32.68
N ALA A 171 4.28 0.50 32.26
CA ALA A 171 5.62 -0.02 32.08
C ALA A 171 6.10 -0.46 33.46
N GLY A 172 6.27 -1.77 33.65
CA GLY A 172 6.74 -2.36 34.89
C GLY A 172 8.07 -1.74 35.34
N ARG A 173 8.10 -1.47 36.65
CA ARG A 173 9.24 -1.32 37.58
C ARG A 173 10.64 -1.21 37.00
#